data_AF-A0A0F9JGI5-F1
#
_entry.id   AF-A0A0F9JGI5-F1
#
_cell.length_a   1.000
_cell.length_b   1.000
_cell.length_c   1.000
_cell.angle_alpha   90.00
_cell.angle_beta   90.00
_cell.angle_gamma   90.00
#
_symmetry.space_group_name_H-M   'P 1'
#
loop_
_entity.id
_entity.type
_entity.pdbx_description
1 polymer ?
#
loop_
_entity_poly.entity_id
_entity_poly.type
_entity_poly.pdbx_seq_one_letter_code
_entity_poly.pdbx_strand_id
1 'polypeptide(L)'
;MSTSKRESLDYEIDNVGGVKHASLRLRPGVNVLMGRNAAGKTSAMQAVVRAQGGKVPLERRDGTERGVISGPGVTLNVRQVVKSTGEAELELADTGPLARLIDPGIKGTEAAARERVRALIELLDLAVEDDSLRTLCANDEWLFDWLRKEVGLEAIDDLMVAAEKLRHHTHTLARGWEDDVAAGEIGETAASERCARLLEELGGTDALVDETPDEAGESLDTAIRQHERALAQCEARQELETKQRSIRGTLGERPSPELDAGLVKSLAHELTDAREAMRRLRQELENVEREAGLIEANLVAARKDLGKTEQNAARWDEQDAILREPLTG
;
A
#
# COMPACT_ATOMS: atom_id res chain seq x y z
N MET A 1 29.66 -7.48 16.69
CA MET A 1 29.50 -8.75 15.94
C MET A 1 30.67 -8.90 14.99
N SER A 2 31.29 -10.08 14.96
CA SER A 2 32.51 -10.37 14.21
C SER A 2 32.29 -10.18 12.70
N THR A 3 33.00 -9.23 12.10
CA THR A 3 33.02 -9.00 10.65
C THR A 3 33.72 -10.19 10.01
N SER A 4 32.94 -11.20 9.56
CA SER A 4 33.49 -12.32 8.81
C SER A 4 34.16 -11.79 7.56
N LYS A 5 35.49 -11.89 7.54
CA LYS A 5 36.36 -11.48 6.46
C LYS A 5 35.99 -12.36 5.27
N ARG A 6 35.32 -11.79 4.26
CA ARG A 6 34.90 -12.53 3.06
C ARG A 6 36.16 -12.92 2.26
N GLU A 7 36.70 -14.11 2.53
CA GLU A 7 37.92 -14.61 1.90
C GLU A 7 37.66 -15.16 0.49
N SER A 8 38.69 -15.07 -0.37
CA SER A 8 38.64 -15.64 -1.72
C SER A 8 38.80 -17.16 -1.68
N LEU A 9 38.01 -17.87 -2.48
CA LEU A 9 38.06 -19.33 -2.57
C LEU A 9 38.86 -19.75 -3.82
N ASP A 10 39.94 -20.49 -3.61
CA ASP A 10 40.78 -21.02 -4.68
C ASP A 10 40.39 -22.47 -5.01
N TYR A 11 40.18 -22.76 -6.29
CA TYR A 11 39.85 -24.09 -6.82
C TYR A 11 40.83 -24.51 -7.91
N GLU A 12 41.23 -25.77 -7.91
CA GLU A 12 41.99 -26.42 -8.99
C GLU A 12 41.16 -27.57 -9.58
N ILE A 13 41.02 -27.59 -10.89
CA ILE A 13 40.21 -28.56 -11.62
C ILE A 13 41.08 -29.22 -12.68
N ASP A 14 41.26 -30.53 -12.57
CA ASP A 14 42.06 -31.34 -13.49
C ASP A 14 41.23 -32.45 -14.12
N ASN A 15 41.24 -32.51 -15.45
CA ASN A 15 40.64 -33.59 -16.24
C ASN A 15 39.15 -33.88 -15.94
N VAL A 16 38.33 -32.82 -15.80
CA VAL A 16 36.88 -32.90 -15.56
C VAL A 16 36.10 -32.34 -16.74
N GLY A 17 35.20 -33.14 -17.33
CA GLY A 17 34.41 -32.77 -18.50
C GLY A 17 35.28 -32.20 -19.64
N GLY A 18 34.97 -30.98 -20.07
CA GLY A 18 35.76 -30.27 -21.09
C GLY A 18 37.08 -29.63 -20.62
N VAL A 19 37.40 -29.69 -19.32
CA VAL A 19 38.54 -28.99 -18.70
C VAL A 19 39.76 -29.90 -18.63
N LYS A 20 40.88 -29.46 -19.21
CA LYS A 20 42.19 -30.12 -19.04
C LYS A 20 42.79 -29.79 -17.67
N HIS A 21 42.93 -28.50 -17.42
CA HIS A 21 43.44 -27.92 -16.18
C HIS A 21 42.82 -26.51 -16.06
N ALA A 22 42.32 -26.15 -14.90
CA ALA A 22 41.85 -24.80 -14.59
C ALA A 22 42.13 -24.47 -13.13
N SER A 23 42.70 -23.28 -12.89
CA SER A 23 42.81 -22.67 -11.58
C SER A 23 41.85 -21.49 -11.51
N LEU A 24 40.91 -21.52 -10.56
CA LEU A 24 39.87 -20.53 -10.38
C LEU A 24 40.00 -19.89 -9.00
N ARG A 25 40.22 -18.57 -8.98
CA ARG A 25 40.14 -17.76 -7.76
C ARG A 25 38.81 -17.03 -7.73
N LEU A 26 37.89 -17.52 -6.92
CA LEU A 26 36.56 -16.91 -6.74
C LEU A 26 36.65 -15.82 -5.67
N ARG A 27 36.20 -14.62 -6.01
CA ARG A 27 36.10 -13.50 -5.07
C ARG A 27 34.66 -13.33 -4.59
N PRO A 28 34.43 -12.70 -3.43
CA PRO A 28 33.08 -12.32 -3.02
C PRO A 28 32.38 -11.46 -4.09
N GLY A 29 31.11 -11.75 -4.35
CA GLY A 29 30.31 -11.07 -5.40
C GLY A 29 30.14 -11.90 -6.68
N VAL A 30 29.94 -11.22 -7.81
CA VAL A 30 29.67 -11.87 -9.09
C VAL A 30 30.96 -12.22 -9.81
N ASN A 31 31.17 -13.52 -10.06
CA ASN A 31 32.31 -14.02 -10.84
C ASN A 31 31.84 -14.43 -12.24
N VAL A 32 32.43 -13.84 -13.28
CA VAL A 32 32.06 -14.12 -14.68
C VAL A 32 33.15 -14.95 -15.37
N LEU A 33 32.79 -16.15 -15.82
CA LEU A 33 33.67 -17.03 -16.59
C LEU A 33 33.53 -16.75 -18.09
N MET A 34 34.57 -16.17 -18.70
CA MET A 34 34.61 -15.86 -20.13
C MET A 34 35.53 -16.82 -20.89
N GLY A 35 35.22 -17.07 -22.17
CA GLY A 35 36.04 -17.94 -23.02
C GLY A 35 35.29 -18.43 -24.25
N ARG A 36 36.00 -19.13 -25.15
CA ARG A 36 35.41 -19.73 -26.36
C ARG A 36 34.33 -20.76 -26.01
N ASN A 37 33.41 -20.99 -26.93
CA ASN A 37 32.47 -22.10 -26.81
C ASN A 37 33.24 -23.44 -26.74
N ALA A 38 32.70 -24.39 -25.98
CA ALA A 38 33.33 -25.69 -25.70
C ALA A 38 34.69 -25.64 -24.94
N ALA A 39 35.08 -24.50 -24.36
CA ALA A 39 36.29 -24.41 -23.52
C ALA A 39 36.16 -25.04 -22.12
N GLY A 40 35.05 -25.71 -21.81
CA GLY A 40 34.82 -26.32 -20.50
C GLY A 40 34.24 -25.39 -19.43
N LYS A 41 33.69 -24.21 -19.78
CA LYS A 41 33.07 -23.25 -18.85
C LYS A 41 31.99 -23.91 -17.98
N THR A 42 31.06 -24.62 -18.60
CA THR A 42 29.99 -25.34 -17.90
C THR A 42 30.56 -26.41 -16.98
N SER A 43 31.52 -27.21 -17.45
CA SER A 43 32.18 -28.24 -16.62
C SER A 43 32.92 -27.64 -15.43
N ALA A 44 33.56 -26.48 -15.59
CA ALA A 44 34.23 -25.76 -14.51
C ALA A 44 33.24 -25.27 -13.45
N MET A 45 32.10 -24.70 -13.86
CA MET A 45 31.04 -24.29 -12.93
C MET A 45 30.46 -25.48 -12.16
N GLN A 46 30.16 -26.58 -12.88
CA GLN A 46 29.62 -27.79 -12.26
C GLN A 46 30.61 -28.41 -11.26
N ALA A 47 31.92 -28.35 -11.55
CA ALA A 47 32.96 -28.81 -10.64
C ALA A 47 32.99 -28.02 -9.33
N VAL A 48 32.90 -26.70 -9.39
CA VAL A 48 32.81 -25.83 -8.20
C VAL A 48 31.55 -26.14 -7.40
N VAL A 49 30.38 -26.21 -8.04
CA VAL A 49 29.12 -26.51 -7.36
C VAL A 49 29.16 -27.88 -6.68
N ARG A 50 29.78 -28.88 -7.32
CA ARG A 50 29.94 -30.22 -6.75
C ARG A 50 30.92 -30.24 -5.58
N ALA A 51 32.00 -29.47 -5.64
CA ALA A 51 32.95 -29.29 -4.53
C ALA A 51 32.29 -28.66 -3.30
N GLN A 52 31.27 -27.83 -3.51
CA GLN A 52 30.42 -27.23 -2.46
C GLN A 52 29.23 -28.12 -2.06
N GLY A 53 29.23 -29.42 -2.40
CA GLY A 53 28.19 -30.37 -1.99
C GLY A 53 26.93 -30.41 -2.87
N GLY A 54 26.87 -29.63 -3.95
CA GLY A 54 25.75 -29.66 -4.90
C GLY A 54 25.58 -31.03 -5.59
N LYS A 55 24.34 -31.38 -5.95
CA LYS A 55 24.01 -32.63 -6.67
C LYS A 55 24.03 -32.42 -8.19
N VAL A 56 25.23 -32.18 -8.74
CA VAL A 56 25.43 -31.98 -10.18
C VAL A 56 26.20 -33.17 -10.75
N PRO A 57 25.81 -33.72 -11.92
CA PRO A 57 26.56 -34.78 -12.57
C PRO A 57 27.93 -34.26 -13.00
N LEU A 58 28.98 -35.01 -12.68
CA LEU A 58 30.33 -34.76 -13.14
C LEU A 58 30.85 -35.98 -13.88
N GLU A 59 31.41 -35.73 -15.04
CA GLU A 59 32.06 -36.72 -15.86
C GLU A 59 33.56 -36.41 -15.94
N ARG A 60 34.35 -37.47 -16.03
CA ARG A 60 35.77 -37.37 -16.28
C ARG A 60 35.99 -36.95 -17.74
N ARG A 61 37.06 -36.22 -18.01
CA ARG A 61 37.47 -35.89 -19.39
C ARG A 61 37.82 -37.15 -20.18
N ASP A 62 37.40 -37.19 -21.44
CA ASP A 62 37.70 -38.29 -22.34
C ASP A 62 39.20 -38.57 -22.45
N GLY A 63 39.57 -39.86 -22.42
CA GLY A 63 40.96 -40.30 -22.54
C GLY A 63 41.83 -40.11 -21.29
N THR A 64 41.26 -39.69 -20.15
CA THR A 64 42.00 -39.57 -18.88
C THR A 64 41.60 -40.68 -17.92
N GLU A 65 42.44 -41.05 -16.94
CA GLU A 65 42.11 -42.12 -15.97
C GLU A 65 41.32 -41.60 -14.75
N ARG A 66 41.53 -40.33 -14.37
CA ARG A 66 40.90 -39.71 -13.20
C ARG A 66 40.76 -38.20 -13.42
N GLY A 67 39.63 -37.64 -12.98
CA GLY A 67 39.48 -36.21 -12.75
C GLY A 67 39.67 -35.86 -11.28
N VAL A 68 40.26 -34.71 -10.99
CA VAL A 68 40.49 -34.23 -9.62
C VAL A 68 39.96 -32.80 -9.51
N ILE A 69 39.27 -32.51 -8.42
CA ILE A 69 38.87 -31.15 -8.05
C ILE A 69 39.41 -30.90 -6.65
N SER A 70 40.25 -29.88 -6.51
CA SER A 70 40.73 -29.39 -5.22
C SER A 70 40.06 -28.06 -4.94
N GLY A 71 39.51 -27.91 -3.73
CA GLY A 71 38.94 -26.65 -3.25
C GLY A 71 39.19 -26.50 -1.75
N PRO A 72 38.70 -25.41 -1.14
CA PRO A 72 38.89 -25.16 0.29
C PRO A 72 38.29 -26.30 1.12
N GLY A 73 39.16 -27.04 1.82
CA GLY A 73 38.76 -28.16 2.70
C GLY A 73 38.34 -29.46 2.01
N VAL A 74 38.28 -29.53 0.68
CA VAL A 74 37.75 -30.71 -0.05
C VAL A 74 38.57 -31.07 -1.28
N THR A 75 38.88 -32.37 -1.41
CA THR A 75 39.38 -32.93 -2.67
C THR A 75 38.42 -34.00 -3.20
N LEU A 76 37.86 -33.79 -4.39
CA LEU A 76 36.96 -34.72 -5.06
C LEU A 76 37.68 -35.49 -6.16
N ASN A 77 37.46 -36.81 -6.17
CA ASN A 77 37.99 -37.69 -7.19
C ASN A 77 36.88 -38.18 -8.12
N VAL A 78 36.91 -37.72 -9.36
CA VAL A 78 35.95 -38.07 -10.40
C VAL A 78 36.44 -39.33 -11.11
N ARG A 79 35.85 -40.47 -10.72
CA ARG A 79 35.96 -41.79 -11.36
C ARG A 79 34.54 -42.28 -11.72
N GLN A 80 34.40 -43.54 -12.13
CA GLN A 80 33.09 -44.20 -12.33
C GLN A 80 32.19 -44.14 -11.07
N VAL A 81 32.80 -44.01 -9.88
CA VAL A 81 32.13 -43.66 -8.62
C VAL A 81 32.84 -42.45 -8.04
N VAL A 82 32.11 -41.35 -7.83
CA VAL A 82 32.63 -40.14 -7.21
C VAL A 82 32.73 -40.35 -5.70
N LYS A 83 33.95 -40.35 -5.16
CA LYS A 83 34.19 -40.41 -3.71
C LYS A 83 34.82 -39.09 -3.26
N SER A 84 34.22 -38.45 -2.27
CA SER A 84 34.77 -37.29 -1.57
C SER A 84 35.65 -37.76 -0.42
N THR A 85 36.81 -37.14 -0.26
CA THR A 85 37.71 -37.34 0.88
C THR A 85 38.06 -35.97 1.46
N GLY A 86 37.70 -35.75 2.72
CA GLY A 86 37.84 -34.47 3.44
C GLY A 86 36.62 -34.21 4.34
N GLU A 87 36.85 -33.56 5.49
CA GLU A 87 35.78 -32.97 6.29
C GLU A 87 35.40 -31.66 5.60
N ALA A 88 34.26 -31.65 4.91
CA ALA A 88 33.73 -30.43 4.32
C ALA A 88 33.22 -29.54 5.47
N GLU A 89 34.04 -28.61 5.94
CA GLU A 89 33.56 -27.46 6.69
C GLU A 89 32.75 -26.59 5.72
N LEU A 90 31.44 -26.80 5.75
CA LEU A 90 30.47 -26.08 4.95
C LEU A 90 29.78 -25.12 5.90
N GLU A 91 30.31 -23.91 6.04
CA GLU A 91 29.43 -22.78 6.33
C GLU A 91 28.51 -22.67 5.11
N LEU A 92 27.26 -23.11 5.27
CA LEU A 92 26.20 -22.88 4.28
C LEU A 92 26.15 -21.38 4.04
N ALA A 93 26.82 -20.93 2.99
CA ALA A 93 26.53 -19.66 2.37
C ALA A 93 25.08 -19.78 1.91
N ASP A 94 24.20 -19.20 2.73
CA ASP A 94 22.80 -19.02 2.43
C ASP A 94 22.69 -18.67 0.94
N THR A 95 21.78 -19.34 0.23
CA THR A 95 21.47 -18.99 -1.15
C THR A 95 21.05 -17.53 -1.12
N GLY A 96 21.99 -16.65 -1.42
CA GLY A 96 21.89 -15.25 -1.04
C GLY A 96 20.67 -14.58 -1.67
N PRO A 97 20.45 -13.28 -1.39
CA PRO A 97 19.24 -12.60 -1.85
C PRO A 97 19.08 -12.66 -3.39
N LEU A 98 20.18 -12.78 -4.15
CA LEU A 98 20.12 -12.96 -5.61
C LEU A 98 19.39 -14.25 -6.05
N ALA A 99 19.57 -15.37 -5.35
CA ALA A 99 18.88 -16.62 -5.68
C ALA A 99 17.38 -16.47 -5.39
N ARG A 100 17.02 -15.91 -4.23
CA ARG A 100 15.63 -15.62 -3.84
C ARG A 100 14.96 -14.60 -4.77
N LEU A 101 15.72 -13.67 -5.33
CA LEU A 101 15.24 -12.72 -6.33
C LEU A 101 14.87 -13.37 -7.67
N ILE A 102 15.63 -14.39 -8.10
CA ILE A 102 15.39 -15.10 -9.37
C ILE A 102 14.28 -16.14 -9.20
N ASP A 103 14.42 -17.01 -8.21
CA ASP A 103 13.45 -18.06 -7.89
C ASP A 103 13.37 -18.28 -6.37
N PRO A 104 12.36 -17.74 -5.68
CA PRO A 104 12.16 -17.93 -4.25
C PRO A 104 11.65 -19.33 -3.90
N GLY A 105 11.32 -20.20 -4.87
CA GLY A 105 10.80 -21.54 -4.61
C GLY A 105 9.36 -21.59 -4.08
N ILE A 106 8.64 -20.46 -4.13
CA ILE A 106 7.26 -20.32 -3.65
C ILE A 106 6.29 -20.45 -4.84
N LYS A 107 5.30 -21.34 -4.73
CA LYS A 107 4.34 -21.62 -5.82
C LYS A 107 3.32 -20.50 -6.06
N GLY A 108 3.04 -19.66 -5.07
CA GLY A 108 2.09 -18.55 -5.19
C GLY A 108 2.73 -17.30 -5.78
N THR A 109 2.11 -16.69 -6.80
CA THR A 109 2.65 -15.52 -7.52
C THR A 109 2.87 -14.33 -6.58
N GLU A 110 1.89 -14.00 -5.74
CA GLU A 110 1.96 -12.86 -4.81
C GLU A 110 3.00 -13.07 -3.70
N ALA A 111 3.02 -14.27 -3.11
CA ALA A 111 4.01 -14.63 -2.09
C ALA A 111 5.43 -14.68 -2.66
N ALA A 112 5.60 -15.17 -3.89
CA ALA A 112 6.88 -15.13 -4.60
C ALA A 112 7.29 -13.70 -4.98
N ALA A 113 6.35 -12.82 -5.31
CA ALA A 113 6.65 -11.40 -5.56
C ALA A 113 7.12 -10.71 -4.28
N ARG A 114 6.45 -10.97 -3.14
CA ARG A 114 6.85 -10.43 -1.83
C ARG A 114 8.27 -10.84 -1.45
N GLU A 115 8.63 -12.11 -1.64
CA GLU A 115 10.00 -12.56 -1.37
C GLU A 115 11.03 -12.00 -2.34
N ARG A 116 10.68 -11.81 -3.60
CA ARG A 116 11.56 -11.13 -4.56
C ARG A 116 11.82 -9.68 -4.17
N VAL A 117 10.80 -8.96 -3.71
CA VAL A 117 10.95 -7.58 -3.21
C VAL A 117 11.82 -7.54 -1.95
N ARG A 118 11.59 -8.46 -0.99
CA ARG A 118 12.45 -8.58 0.20
C ARG A 118 13.91 -8.81 -0.20
N ALA A 119 14.14 -9.78 -1.08
CA ALA A 119 15.47 -10.09 -1.57
C ALA A 119 16.14 -8.91 -2.30
N LEU A 120 15.36 -8.08 -3.00
CA LEU A 120 15.84 -6.87 -3.67
C LEU A 120 16.25 -5.79 -2.66
N ILE A 121 15.46 -5.60 -1.60
CA ILE A 121 15.76 -4.65 -0.52
C ILE A 121 17.04 -5.08 0.23
N GLU A 122 17.15 -6.37 0.55
CA GLU A 122 18.38 -6.94 1.15
C GLU A 122 19.61 -6.78 0.23
N LEU A 123 19.44 -6.90 -1.09
CA LEU A 123 20.51 -6.69 -2.07
C LEU A 123 20.96 -5.23 -2.19
N LEU A 124 20.01 -4.30 -2.04
CA LEU A 124 20.28 -2.87 -2.12
C LEU A 124 20.86 -2.31 -0.82
N ASP A 125 20.79 -3.07 0.28
CA ASP A 125 21.30 -2.68 1.60
C ASP A 125 20.79 -1.29 2.00
N LEU A 126 19.48 -1.05 1.80
CA LEU A 126 18.87 0.24 2.09
C LEU A 126 18.95 0.50 3.59
N ALA A 127 19.67 1.55 3.98
CA ALA A 127 19.71 2.01 5.35
C ALA A 127 18.31 2.45 5.81
N VAL A 128 17.93 2.03 7.01
CA VAL A 128 16.71 2.51 7.68
C VAL A 128 17.01 3.89 8.25
N GLU A 129 16.76 4.93 7.46
CA GLU A 129 16.91 6.33 7.87
C GLU A 129 15.55 6.97 8.18
N ASP A 130 15.55 7.99 9.04
CA ASP A 130 14.34 8.75 9.40
C ASP A 130 13.58 9.26 8.16
N ASP A 131 14.30 9.68 7.12
CA ASP A 131 13.70 10.21 5.89
C ASP A 131 12.96 9.11 5.10
N SER A 132 13.51 7.89 5.10
CA SER A 132 12.88 6.71 4.50
C SER A 132 11.61 6.31 5.25
N LEU A 133 11.64 6.37 6.58
CA LEU A 133 10.48 6.07 7.43
C LEU A 133 9.39 7.16 7.33
N ARG A 134 9.77 8.43 7.25
CA ARG A 134 8.83 9.54 6.98
C ARG A 134 8.15 9.36 5.63
N THR A 135 8.92 9.01 4.61
CA THR A 135 8.39 8.69 3.27
C THR A 135 7.40 7.52 3.34
N LEU A 136 7.73 6.47 4.11
CA LEU A 136 6.86 5.31 4.32
C LEU A 136 5.54 5.69 4.98
N CYS A 137 5.57 6.63 5.92
CA CYS A 137 4.42 7.23 6.59
C CYS A 137 3.73 8.33 5.77
N ALA A 138 4.08 8.51 4.49
CA ALA A 138 3.57 9.59 3.63
C ALA A 138 3.73 11.00 4.23
N ASN A 139 4.80 11.22 5.01
CA ASN A 139 5.08 12.44 5.76
C ASN A 139 4.00 12.84 6.79
N ASP A 140 3.21 11.86 7.25
CA ASP A 140 2.31 12.04 8.37
C ASP A 140 3.09 11.93 9.70
N GLU A 141 3.16 13.03 10.44
CA GLU A 141 3.95 13.13 11.66
C GLU A 141 3.37 12.29 12.81
N TRP A 142 2.04 12.13 12.85
CA TRP A 142 1.38 11.32 13.87
C TRP A 142 1.67 9.83 13.65
N LEU A 143 1.56 9.36 12.40
CA LEU A 143 1.92 7.98 12.04
C LEU A 143 3.41 7.70 12.23
N PHE A 144 4.26 8.67 11.94
CA PHE A 144 5.69 8.57 12.20
C PHE A 144 6.00 8.46 13.70
N ASP A 145 5.36 9.30 14.52
CA ASP A 145 5.49 9.24 15.99
C ASP A 145 4.96 7.92 16.57
N TRP A 146 3.85 7.41 16.04
CA TRP A 146 3.32 6.09 16.41
C TRP A 146 4.32 5.00 16.08
N LEU A 147 4.86 4.99 14.86
CA LEU A 147 5.85 4.00 14.42
C LEU A 147 7.09 4.05 15.32
N ARG A 148 7.55 5.25 15.67
CA ARG A 148 8.70 5.47 16.56
C ARG A 148 8.46 4.96 17.98
N LYS A 149 7.27 5.18 18.54
CA LYS A 149 6.92 4.78 19.91
C LYS A 149 6.64 3.29 20.04
N GLU A 150 5.86 2.73 19.12
CA GLU A 150 5.31 1.38 19.24
C GLU A 150 6.26 0.31 18.69
N VAL A 151 7.04 0.66 17.66
CA VAL A 151 7.98 -0.27 17.03
C VAL A 151 9.41 -0.08 17.54
N GLY A 152 9.76 1.14 17.95
CA GLY A 152 11.10 1.51 18.41
C GLY A 152 12.08 1.61 17.24
N LEU A 153 12.62 2.80 16.96
CA LEU A 153 13.59 3.04 15.87
C LEU A 153 14.81 2.12 15.92
N GLU A 154 15.26 1.74 17.11
CA GLU A 154 16.40 0.85 17.33
C GLU A 154 16.12 -0.63 17.03
N ALA A 155 14.85 -1.01 16.85
CA ALA A 155 14.42 -2.38 16.55
C ALA A 155 13.94 -2.56 15.10
N ILE A 156 13.95 -1.48 14.31
CA ILE A 156 13.62 -1.52 12.88
C ILE A 156 14.92 -1.70 12.10
N ASP A 157 15.34 -2.95 11.98
CA ASP A 157 16.51 -3.32 11.19
C ASP A 157 16.15 -3.50 9.70
N ASP A 158 14.85 -3.55 9.39
CA ASP A 158 14.30 -3.87 8.06
C ASP A 158 13.09 -2.97 7.73
N LEU A 159 13.23 -2.20 6.64
CA LEU A 159 12.18 -1.34 6.06
C LEU A 159 10.91 -2.12 5.71
N MET A 160 11.00 -3.39 5.32
CA MET A 160 9.83 -4.22 5.04
C MET A 160 9.02 -4.52 6.29
N VAL A 161 9.69 -4.78 7.41
CA VAL A 161 9.02 -5.01 8.69
C VAL A 161 8.29 -3.75 9.15
N ALA A 162 8.92 -2.57 8.97
CA ALA A 162 8.27 -1.29 9.20
C ALA A 162 7.03 -1.10 8.31
N ALA A 163 7.16 -1.37 7.01
CA ALA A 163 6.07 -1.28 6.03
C ALA A 163 4.88 -2.18 6.39
N GLU A 164 5.15 -3.42 6.79
CA GLU A 164 4.11 -4.39 7.14
C GLU A 164 3.37 -3.98 8.43
N LYS A 165 4.10 -3.54 9.46
CA LYS A 165 3.50 -3.02 10.70
C LYS A 165 2.65 -1.77 10.46
N LEU A 166 3.18 -0.81 9.69
CA LEU A 166 2.47 0.41 9.31
C LEU A 166 1.19 0.08 8.54
N ARG A 167 1.28 -0.81 7.54
CA ARG A 167 0.12 -1.28 6.79
C ARG A 167 -0.91 -1.91 7.72
N HIS A 168 -0.49 -2.78 8.64
CA HIS A 168 -1.42 -3.45 9.53
C HIS A 168 -2.15 -2.47 10.44
N HIS A 169 -1.42 -1.51 11.02
CA HIS A 169 -2.00 -0.48 11.88
C HIS A 169 -2.97 0.42 11.13
N THR A 170 -2.58 0.92 9.96
CA THR A 170 -3.47 1.73 9.10
C THR A 170 -4.72 0.97 8.67
N HIS A 171 -4.62 -0.34 8.40
CA HIS A 171 -5.79 -1.16 8.09
C HIS A 171 -6.71 -1.35 9.29
N THR A 172 -6.16 -1.48 10.50
CA THR A 172 -6.93 -1.57 11.74
C THR A 172 -7.67 -0.25 12.01
N LEU A 173 -7.01 0.89 11.83
CA LEU A 173 -7.64 2.21 11.94
C LEU A 173 -8.77 2.37 10.92
N ALA A 174 -8.51 2.02 9.66
CA ALA A 174 -9.52 2.09 8.60
C ALA A 174 -10.73 1.21 8.92
N ARG A 175 -10.51 -0.01 9.43
CA ARG A 175 -11.60 -0.90 9.86
C ARG A 175 -12.36 -0.35 11.06
N GLY A 176 -11.66 0.20 12.05
CA GLY A 176 -12.32 0.88 13.17
C GLY A 176 -13.21 2.01 12.69
N TRP A 177 -12.76 2.78 11.69
CA TRP A 177 -13.57 3.83 11.09
C TRP A 177 -14.77 3.26 10.31
N GLU A 178 -14.57 2.19 9.53
CA GLU A 178 -15.66 1.51 8.82
C GLU A 178 -16.70 0.91 9.78
N ASP A 179 -16.25 0.32 10.90
CA ASP A 179 -17.11 -0.23 11.95
C ASP A 179 -17.88 0.88 12.67
N ASP A 180 -17.22 2.01 12.99
CA ASP A 180 -17.87 3.21 13.54
C ASP A 180 -18.91 3.79 12.56
N VAL A 181 -18.63 3.79 11.24
CA VAL A 181 -19.58 4.21 10.21
C VAL A 181 -20.77 3.25 10.15
N ALA A 182 -20.51 1.93 10.13
CA ALA A 182 -21.52 0.89 9.99
C ALA A 182 -22.40 0.73 11.24
N ALA A 183 -21.85 0.99 12.44
CA ALA A 183 -22.59 1.01 13.70
C ALA A 183 -23.55 2.21 13.84
N GLY A 184 -23.56 3.14 12.89
CA GLY A 184 -24.33 4.38 12.97
C GLY A 184 -23.73 5.41 13.92
N GLU A 185 -22.52 5.18 14.44
CA GLU A 185 -21.74 6.15 15.23
C GLU A 185 -21.06 7.22 14.34
N ILE A 186 -21.24 7.15 13.03
CA ILE A 186 -20.98 8.24 12.07
C ILE A 186 -22.27 8.50 11.25
N GLY A 187 -23.44 8.18 11.81
CA GLY A 187 -24.65 8.94 11.47
C GLY A 187 -24.53 10.35 12.05
N GLU A 188 -25.18 11.34 11.44
CA GLU A 188 -25.16 12.76 11.85
C GLU A 188 -25.15 13.00 13.38
N THR A 189 -25.79 12.12 14.14
CA THR A 189 -25.85 12.14 15.62
C THR A 189 -24.50 11.97 16.32
N ALA A 190 -23.64 11.05 15.91
CA ALA A 190 -22.39 10.77 16.65
C ALA A 190 -21.18 11.55 16.12
N ALA A 191 -21.25 12.05 14.87
CA ALA A 191 -20.42 13.17 14.44
C ALA A 191 -20.81 14.47 15.18
N SER A 192 -22.11 14.71 15.38
CA SER A 192 -22.60 15.83 16.21
C SER A 192 -22.22 15.68 17.68
N GLU A 193 -22.28 14.47 18.26
CA GLU A 193 -21.83 14.23 19.63
C GLU A 193 -20.31 14.27 19.80
N ARG A 194 -19.52 13.83 18.80
CA ARG A 194 -18.06 14.01 18.81
C ARG A 194 -17.67 15.46 18.62
N CYS A 195 -18.33 16.19 17.71
CA CYS A 195 -18.19 17.65 17.58
C CYS A 195 -18.63 18.35 18.85
N ALA A 196 -19.70 17.91 19.52
CA ALA A 196 -20.19 18.46 20.78
C ALA A 196 -19.20 18.19 21.93
N ARG A 197 -18.63 16.98 22.02
CA ARG A 197 -17.58 16.64 23.00
C ARG A 197 -16.29 17.40 22.74
N LEU A 198 -15.85 17.52 21.49
CA LEU A 198 -14.71 18.35 21.10
C LEU A 198 -14.99 19.83 21.38
N LEU A 199 -16.21 20.31 21.13
CA LEU A 199 -16.67 21.64 21.52
C LEU A 199 -16.58 21.80 23.04
N GLU A 200 -17.07 20.84 23.83
CA GLU A 200 -17.05 20.85 25.29
C GLU A 200 -15.61 20.83 25.86
N GLU A 201 -14.71 20.03 25.26
CA GLU A 201 -13.27 20.00 25.56
C GLU A 201 -12.56 21.31 25.17
N LEU A 202 -13.06 22.01 24.15
CA LEU A 202 -12.60 23.34 23.71
C LEU A 202 -13.35 24.50 24.43
N GLY A 203 -14.22 24.22 25.40
CA GLY A 203 -14.89 25.22 26.25
C GLY A 203 -16.42 25.36 26.09
N GLY A 204 -17.05 24.56 25.22
CA GLY A 204 -18.49 24.53 24.97
C GLY A 204 -18.99 25.68 24.09
N THR A 205 -20.31 25.74 23.84
CA THR A 205 -20.97 26.87 23.16
C THR A 205 -20.95 28.17 23.97
N ASP A 206 -20.65 28.06 25.27
CA ASP A 206 -20.52 29.18 26.20
C ASP A 206 -19.07 29.67 26.37
N ALA A 207 -18.09 29.05 25.69
CA ALA A 207 -16.79 29.67 25.46
C ALA A 207 -16.88 30.69 24.33
N LEU A 208 -17.78 31.67 24.49
CA LEU A 208 -17.47 33.03 24.06
C LEU A 208 -16.37 33.52 25.00
N VAL A 209 -15.15 33.06 24.75
CA VAL A 209 -14.00 33.88 25.13
C VAL A 209 -14.21 35.17 24.34
N ASP A 210 -14.25 36.30 25.03
CA ASP A 210 -14.01 37.61 24.42
C ASP A 210 -12.57 37.61 23.88
N GLU A 211 -12.31 36.80 22.84
CA GLU A 211 -11.06 36.86 22.10
C GLU A 211 -11.07 38.21 21.40
N THR A 212 -9.99 38.95 21.61
CA THR A 212 -9.80 40.20 20.87
C THR A 212 -9.78 39.87 19.38
N PRO A 213 -10.18 40.80 18.49
CA PRO A 213 -10.21 40.57 17.04
C PRO A 213 -8.88 40.04 16.47
N ASP A 214 -7.76 40.37 17.12
CA ASP A 214 -6.43 39.89 16.75
C ASP A 214 -6.21 38.40 17.12
N GLU A 215 -6.66 37.94 18.28
CA GLU A 215 -6.53 36.54 18.72
C GLU A 215 -7.40 35.59 17.88
N ALA A 216 -8.62 36.02 17.52
CA ALA A 216 -9.49 35.30 16.61
C ALA A 216 -8.89 35.23 15.18
N GLY A 217 -8.18 36.29 14.76
CA GLY A 217 -7.46 36.34 13.49
C GLY A 217 -6.28 35.37 13.46
N GLU A 218 -5.48 35.32 14.52
CA GLU A 218 -4.38 34.36 14.65
C GLU A 218 -4.88 32.91 14.66
N SER A 219 -5.96 32.64 15.40
CA SER A 219 -6.61 31.33 15.47
C SER A 219 -7.10 30.86 14.10
N LEU A 220 -7.78 31.74 13.35
CA LEU A 220 -8.22 31.48 11.98
C LEU A 220 -7.03 31.20 11.04
N ASP A 221 -5.97 32.00 11.12
CA ASP A 221 -4.76 31.80 10.30
C ASP A 221 -4.04 30.48 10.63
N THR A 222 -4.07 30.03 11.89
CA THR A 222 -3.58 28.68 12.24
C THR A 222 -4.48 27.58 11.68
N ALA A 223 -5.81 27.74 11.76
CA ALA A 223 -6.75 26.76 11.22
C ALA A 223 -6.65 26.65 9.69
N ILE A 224 -6.51 27.77 8.98
CA ILE A 224 -6.28 27.80 7.53
C ILE A 224 -4.98 27.06 7.19
N ARG A 225 -3.88 27.34 7.91
CA ARG A 225 -2.59 26.65 7.68
C ARG A 225 -2.65 25.16 7.97
N GLN A 226 -3.43 24.74 8.97
CA GLN A 226 -3.66 23.32 9.24
C GLN A 226 -4.48 22.67 8.13
N HIS A 227 -5.51 23.34 7.62
CA HIS A 227 -6.33 22.86 6.51
C HIS A 227 -5.53 22.74 5.21
N GLU A 228 -4.70 23.73 4.89
CA GLU A 228 -3.80 23.69 3.72
C GLU A 228 -2.79 22.53 3.81
N ARG A 229 -2.25 22.27 5.00
CA ARG A 229 -1.37 21.09 5.23
C ARG A 229 -2.11 19.77 5.01
N ALA A 230 -3.35 19.66 5.50
CA ALA A 230 -4.16 18.46 5.32
C ALA A 230 -4.50 18.23 3.83
N LEU A 231 -4.81 19.29 3.08
CA LEU A 231 -5.02 19.21 1.63
C LEU A 231 -3.76 18.74 0.90
N ALA A 232 -2.61 19.33 1.21
CA ALA A 232 -1.33 18.92 0.62
C ALA A 232 -0.98 17.45 0.93
N GLN A 233 -1.29 16.96 2.12
CA GLN A 233 -1.12 15.55 2.49
C GLN A 233 -2.05 14.63 1.68
N CYS A 234 -3.31 15.01 1.49
CA CYS A 234 -4.26 14.27 0.67
C CYS A 234 -3.82 14.20 -0.81
N GLU A 235 -3.35 15.31 -1.37
CA GLU A 235 -2.82 15.35 -2.75
C GLU A 235 -1.57 14.48 -2.89
N ALA A 236 -0.63 14.59 -1.96
CA ALA A 236 0.57 13.75 -1.95
C ALA A 236 0.22 12.25 -1.90
N ARG A 237 -0.80 11.88 -1.12
CA ARG A 237 -1.30 10.49 -1.03
C ARG A 237 -1.89 10.00 -2.35
N GLN A 238 -2.71 10.81 -3.00
CA GLN A 238 -3.28 10.47 -4.32
C GLN A 238 -2.20 10.33 -5.40
N GLU A 239 -1.19 11.21 -5.39
CA GLU A 239 -0.04 11.08 -6.28
C GLU A 239 0.73 9.79 -6.06
N LEU A 240 0.91 9.38 -4.80
CA LEU A 240 1.65 8.18 -4.46
C LEU A 240 0.87 6.92 -4.86
N GLU A 241 -0.45 6.90 -4.64
CA GLU A 241 -1.32 5.82 -5.12
C GLU A 241 -1.34 5.71 -6.65
N THR A 242 -1.40 6.84 -7.36
CA THR A 242 -1.36 6.85 -8.83
C THR A 242 0.00 6.36 -9.36
N LYS A 243 1.11 6.78 -8.75
CA LYS A 243 2.46 6.27 -9.06
C LYS A 243 2.59 4.77 -8.76
N GLN A 244 2.08 4.30 -7.63
CA GLN A 244 2.08 2.87 -7.29
C GLN A 244 1.24 2.07 -8.30
N ARG A 245 0.08 2.59 -8.72
CA ARG A 245 -0.78 1.97 -9.72
C ARG A 245 -0.11 1.89 -11.09
N SER A 246 0.59 2.96 -11.53
CA SER A 246 1.32 2.95 -12.79
C SER A 246 2.50 1.97 -12.73
N ILE A 247 3.23 1.93 -11.61
CA ILE A 247 4.34 1.00 -11.39
C ILE A 247 3.84 -0.45 -11.47
N ARG A 248 2.69 -0.75 -10.84
CA ARG A 248 2.02 -2.06 -10.90
C ARG A 248 1.62 -2.47 -12.32
N GLY A 249 1.27 -1.51 -13.18
CA GLY A 249 0.99 -1.75 -14.60
C GLY A 249 2.24 -1.98 -15.46
N THR A 250 3.40 -1.45 -15.05
CA THR A 250 4.67 -1.56 -15.81
C THR A 250 5.58 -2.71 -15.36
N LEU A 251 5.51 -3.13 -14.10
CA LEU A 251 6.26 -4.28 -13.56
C LEU A 251 5.52 -5.57 -13.94
N GLY A 252 5.82 -6.05 -15.15
CA GLY A 252 5.15 -7.14 -15.85
C GLY A 252 4.74 -8.35 -15.00
N GLU A 253 3.43 -8.57 -14.95
CA GLU A 253 2.89 -9.91 -15.07
C GLU A 253 2.28 -10.04 -16.47
N ARG A 254 2.55 -11.17 -17.14
CA ARG A 254 1.88 -11.53 -18.39
C ARG A 254 0.38 -11.52 -18.10
N PRO A 255 -0.45 -10.74 -18.83
CA PRO A 255 -1.88 -10.69 -18.55
C PRO A 255 -2.44 -12.11 -18.58
N SER A 256 -2.90 -12.56 -17.42
CA SER A 256 -3.63 -13.81 -17.28
C SER A 256 -5.06 -13.49 -17.74
N PRO A 257 -5.50 -14.02 -18.90
CA PRO A 257 -6.85 -13.74 -19.39
C PRO A 257 -7.95 -14.18 -18.41
N GLU A 258 -7.64 -15.06 -17.45
CA GLU A 258 -8.57 -15.51 -16.40
C GLU A 258 -8.72 -14.50 -15.25
N LEU A 259 -7.63 -13.84 -14.84
CA LEU A 259 -7.67 -12.78 -13.82
C LEU A 259 -8.34 -11.50 -14.37
N ASP A 260 -8.05 -11.17 -15.63
CA ASP A 260 -8.67 -10.03 -16.31
C ASP A 260 -10.17 -10.25 -16.53
N ALA A 261 -10.61 -11.48 -16.81
CA ALA A 261 -12.03 -11.81 -16.91
C ALA A 261 -12.78 -11.67 -15.57
N GLY A 262 -12.11 -11.97 -14.45
CA GLY A 262 -12.66 -11.77 -13.10
C GLY A 262 -12.83 -10.28 -12.78
N LEU A 263 -11.82 -9.47 -13.09
CA LEU A 263 -11.85 -8.02 -12.89
C LEU A 263 -12.88 -7.33 -13.78
N VAL A 264 -13.00 -7.74 -15.05
CA VAL A 264 -14.03 -7.23 -15.95
C VAL A 264 -15.43 -7.57 -15.44
N LYS A 265 -15.62 -8.75 -14.84
CA LYS A 265 -16.90 -9.13 -14.22
C LYS A 265 -17.21 -8.30 -12.97
N SER A 266 -16.23 -8.05 -12.09
CA SER A 266 -16.46 -7.23 -10.90
C SER A 266 -16.77 -5.79 -11.26
N LEU A 267 -16.01 -5.19 -12.19
CA LEU A 267 -16.27 -3.84 -12.70
C LEU A 267 -17.60 -3.74 -13.44
N ALA A 268 -18.02 -4.79 -14.15
CA ALA A 268 -19.35 -4.84 -14.76
C ALA A 268 -20.46 -4.86 -13.71
N HIS A 269 -20.25 -5.55 -12.58
CA HIS A 269 -21.20 -5.60 -11.47
C HIS A 269 -21.29 -4.24 -10.75
N GLU A 270 -20.15 -3.62 -10.44
CA GLU A 270 -20.08 -2.28 -9.86
C GLU A 270 -20.76 -1.24 -10.77
N LEU A 271 -20.57 -1.35 -12.09
CA LEU A 271 -21.22 -0.46 -13.06
C LEU A 271 -22.75 -0.67 -13.08
N THR A 272 -23.22 -1.91 -12.96
CA THR A 272 -24.67 -2.17 -12.85
C THR A 272 -25.23 -1.63 -11.55
N ASP A 273 -24.56 -1.82 -10.42
CA ASP A 273 -24.99 -1.33 -9.12
C ASP A 273 -25.03 0.21 -9.09
N ALA A 274 -24.00 0.86 -9.63
CA ALA A 274 -23.95 2.31 -9.76
C ALA A 274 -25.08 2.86 -10.68
N ARG A 275 -25.43 2.13 -11.75
CA ARG A 275 -26.57 2.48 -12.62
C ARG A 275 -27.91 2.33 -11.91
N GLU A 276 -28.08 1.28 -11.11
CA GLU A 276 -29.29 1.09 -10.31
C GLU A 276 -29.41 2.17 -9.23
N ALA A 277 -28.33 2.51 -8.54
CA ALA A 277 -28.29 3.61 -7.58
C ALA A 277 -28.67 4.94 -8.24
N MET A 278 -28.08 5.26 -9.41
CA MET A 278 -28.47 6.45 -10.18
C MET A 278 -29.95 6.45 -10.58
N ARG A 279 -30.52 5.27 -10.87
CA ARG A 279 -31.95 5.15 -11.20
C ARG A 279 -32.83 5.43 -9.97
N ARG A 280 -32.47 4.89 -8.80
CA ARG A 280 -33.18 5.14 -7.54
C ARG A 280 -33.16 6.62 -7.18
N LEU A 281 -31.98 7.25 -7.20
CA LEU A 281 -31.82 8.68 -6.93
C LEU A 281 -32.65 9.55 -7.87
N ARG A 282 -32.72 9.21 -9.17
CA ARG A 282 -33.59 9.93 -10.12
C ARG A 282 -35.07 9.80 -9.77
N GLN A 283 -35.49 8.62 -9.33
CA GLN A 283 -36.88 8.37 -8.95
C GLN A 283 -37.26 9.08 -7.65
N GLU A 284 -36.33 9.16 -6.69
CA GLU A 284 -36.46 9.98 -5.49
C GLU A 284 -36.55 11.47 -5.84
N LEU A 285 -35.70 11.96 -6.73
CA LEU A 285 -35.76 13.35 -7.19
C LEU A 285 -37.11 13.68 -7.84
N GLU A 286 -37.64 12.80 -8.69
CA GLU A 286 -38.95 12.97 -9.30
C GLU A 286 -40.10 12.93 -8.28
N ASN A 287 -39.97 12.15 -7.19
CA ASN A 287 -40.91 12.17 -6.08
C ASN A 287 -40.88 13.52 -5.35
N VAL A 288 -39.68 14.02 -5.02
CA VAL A 288 -39.49 15.31 -4.35
C VAL A 288 -40.01 16.46 -5.21
N GLU A 289 -39.78 16.44 -6.52
CA GLU A 289 -40.32 17.44 -7.45
C GLU A 289 -41.85 17.41 -7.49
N ARG A 290 -42.47 16.23 -7.46
CA ARG A 290 -43.93 16.09 -7.34
C ARG A 290 -44.47 16.66 -6.04
N GLU A 291 -43.81 16.39 -4.92
CA GLU A 291 -44.19 16.92 -3.61
C GLU A 291 -44.06 18.45 -3.56
N ALA A 292 -42.96 18.99 -4.09
CA ALA A 292 -42.76 20.43 -4.22
C ALA A 292 -43.87 21.07 -5.07
N GLY A 293 -44.25 20.46 -6.19
CA GLY A 293 -45.36 20.94 -7.02
C GLY A 293 -46.73 20.93 -6.30
N LEU A 294 -46.98 19.93 -5.45
CA LEU A 294 -48.18 19.89 -4.61
C LEU A 294 -48.17 21.01 -3.56
N ILE A 295 -47.03 21.27 -2.93
CA ILE A 295 -46.86 22.35 -1.96
C ILE A 295 -47.10 23.70 -2.64
N GLU A 296 -46.53 23.93 -3.83
CA GLU A 296 -46.76 25.16 -4.61
C GLU A 296 -48.25 25.35 -4.96
N ALA A 297 -48.92 24.30 -5.43
CA ALA A 297 -50.35 24.35 -5.73
C ALA A 297 -51.19 24.71 -4.49
N ASN A 298 -50.86 24.11 -3.33
CA ASN A 298 -51.50 24.40 -2.05
C ASN A 298 -51.24 25.85 -1.61
N LEU A 299 -50.03 26.38 -1.79
CA LEU A 299 -49.70 27.77 -1.48
C LEU A 299 -50.50 28.74 -2.36
N VAL A 300 -50.67 28.45 -3.65
CA VAL A 300 -51.49 29.26 -4.56
C VAL A 300 -52.95 29.24 -4.13
N ALA A 301 -53.49 28.07 -3.78
CA ALA A 301 -54.87 27.95 -3.28
C ALA A 301 -55.06 28.73 -1.96
N ALA A 302 -54.14 28.57 -1.01
CA ALA A 302 -54.18 29.28 0.28
C ALA A 302 -54.12 30.81 0.09
N ARG A 303 -53.27 31.31 -0.81
CA ARG A 303 -53.22 32.75 -1.16
C ARG A 303 -54.54 33.25 -1.74
N LYS A 304 -55.18 32.46 -2.62
CA LYS A 304 -56.47 32.82 -3.20
C LYS A 304 -57.56 32.89 -2.14
N ASP A 305 -57.57 31.97 -1.19
CA ASP A 305 -58.55 31.96 -0.11
C ASP A 305 -58.30 33.10 0.89
N LEU A 306 -57.03 33.40 1.19
CA LEU A 306 -56.67 34.59 1.97
C LEU A 306 -57.21 35.87 1.33
N GLY A 307 -57.01 36.05 0.02
CA GLY A 307 -57.54 37.22 -0.70
C GLY A 307 -59.06 37.31 -0.67
N LYS A 308 -59.79 36.19 -0.70
CA LYS A 308 -61.26 36.20 -0.50
C LYS A 308 -61.63 36.60 0.92
N THR A 309 -60.90 36.12 1.93
CA THR A 309 -61.18 36.48 3.33
C THR A 309 -60.93 37.96 3.58
N GLU A 310 -59.88 38.53 3.00
CA GLU A 310 -59.60 39.98 3.07
C GLU A 310 -60.70 40.81 2.38
N GLN A 311 -61.16 40.39 1.19
CA GLN A 311 -62.28 41.05 0.51
C GLN A 311 -63.59 40.97 1.30
N ASN A 312 -63.85 39.84 1.95
CA ASN A 312 -65.02 39.68 2.81
C ASN A 312 -64.90 40.55 4.05
N ALA A 313 -63.74 40.59 4.72
CA ALA A 313 -63.50 41.47 5.86
C ALA A 313 -63.74 42.94 5.48
N ALA A 314 -63.18 43.40 4.36
CA ALA A 314 -63.40 44.77 3.89
C ALA A 314 -64.88 45.09 3.61
N ARG A 315 -65.64 44.15 3.05
CA ARG A 315 -67.10 44.30 2.86
C ARG A 315 -67.85 44.37 4.18
N TRP A 316 -67.45 43.59 5.17
CA TRP A 316 -68.06 43.61 6.49
C TRP A 316 -67.77 44.94 7.19
N ASP A 317 -66.54 45.44 7.10
CA ASP A 317 -66.16 46.75 7.62
C ASP A 317 -66.96 47.89 6.95
N GLU A 318 -67.17 47.82 5.63
CA GLU A 318 -68.00 48.78 4.88
C GLU A 318 -69.48 48.72 5.31
N GLN A 319 -70.03 47.51 5.48
CA GLN A 319 -71.40 47.33 5.99
C GLN A 319 -71.56 47.84 7.42
N ASP A 320 -70.57 47.57 8.29
CA ASP A 320 -70.58 48.01 9.68
C ASP A 320 -70.46 49.54 9.76
N ALA A 321 -69.71 50.17 8.84
CA ALA A 321 -69.64 51.63 8.71
C ALA A 321 -71.00 52.23 8.30
N ILE A 322 -71.70 51.63 7.33
CA ILE A 322 -73.05 52.06 6.90
C ILE A 322 -74.06 51.93 8.04
N LEU A 323 -74.00 50.83 8.81
CA LEU A 323 -74.90 50.60 9.96
C LEU A 323 -74.63 51.56 11.13
N ARG A 324 -73.42 52.12 11.21
CA ARG A 324 -73.03 53.12 12.22
C ARG A 324 -73.30 54.56 11.79
N GLU A 325 -73.69 54.82 10.54
CA GLU A 325 -74.17 56.15 10.17
C GLU A 325 -75.51 56.42 10.88
N PRO A 326 -75.61 57.51 11.67
CA PRO A 326 -76.85 57.84 12.34
C PRO A 326 -77.92 58.13 11.28
N LEU A 327 -79.06 57.44 11.37
CA LEU A 327 -80.25 57.73 10.58
C LEU A 327 -80.68 59.18 10.83
N THR A 328 -80.14 60.11 10.05
CA THR A 328 -80.64 61.48 9.97
C THR A 328 -81.94 61.44 9.21
N GLY A 329 -83.05 61.38 9.95
CA GLY A 329 -84.35 61.86 9.50
C GLY A 329 -84.39 63.38 9.43
#